data_AF-K6W685-F1
#
_entry.id   AF-K6W685-F1
#
_cell.length_a   1.000
_cell.length_b   1.000
_cell.length_c   1.000
_cell.angle_alpha   90.00
_cell.angle_beta   90.00
_cell.angle_gamma   90.00
#
_symmetry.space_group_name_H-M   'P 1'
#
loop_
_entity.id
_entity.type
_entity.pdbx_description
1 polymer ?
#
loop_
_entity_poly.entity_id
_entity_poly.type
_entity_poly.pdbx_seq_one_letter_code
_entity_poly.pdbx_strand_id
1 'polypeptide(L)' 'MLVESQALSGLGSVTGAEALEQGVPVRDIWAAVCEEMQVPPERRWGKERPRRR' A
#
# COMPACT_ATOMS: atom_id res chain seq x y z
N MET A 1 -2.01 4.74 14.80
CA MET A 1 -1.43 4.77 13.43
C MET A 1 -2.22 3.75 12.62
N LEU A 2 -2.77 4.09 11.44
CA LEU A 2 -3.77 3.24 10.75
C LEU A 2 -3.17 2.08 9.93
N VAL A 3 -1.90 2.18 9.54
CA VAL A 3 -1.20 1.13 8.73
C VAL A 3 -0.81 -0.10 9.55
N GLU A 4 -0.66 0.05 10.88
CA GLU A 4 -0.18 -1.05 11.74
C GLU A 4 -1.27 -2.08 12.09
N SER A 5 -2.56 -1.78 11.86
CA SER A 5 -3.67 -2.61 12.34
C SER A 5 -4.63 -3.08 11.26
N GLN A 6 -4.40 -2.75 9.99
CA GLN A 6 -5.24 -3.21 8.89
C GLN A 6 -4.66 -4.48 8.25
N ALA A 7 -5.40 -5.58 8.38
CA ALA A 7 -5.15 -6.81 7.64
C ALA A 7 -5.45 -6.58 6.15
N LEU A 8 -4.50 -6.94 5.29
CA LEU A 8 -4.63 -6.83 3.84
C LEU A 8 -5.17 -8.15 3.30
N SER A 9 -6.45 -8.20 3.01
CA SER A 9 -7.14 -9.43 2.58
C SER A 9 -6.53 -10.03 1.31
N GLY A 10 -6.07 -9.17 0.38
CA GLY A 10 -5.37 -9.56 -0.85
C GLY A 10 -3.98 -10.18 -0.65
N LEU A 11 -3.42 -10.15 0.57
CA LEU A 11 -2.13 -10.75 0.93
C LEU A 11 -2.28 -11.87 1.97
N GLY A 12 -3.46 -12.48 2.07
CA GLY A 12 -3.72 -13.54 3.04
C GLY A 12 -4.10 -13.03 4.42
N SER A 13 -4.68 -11.83 4.49
CA SER A 13 -5.13 -11.18 5.73
C SER A 13 -4.00 -10.87 6.73
N VAL A 14 -2.78 -10.64 6.21
CA VAL A 14 -1.64 -10.16 7.00
C VAL A 14 -1.52 -8.66 6.92
N THR A 15 -0.90 -8.04 7.91
CA THR A 15 -0.58 -6.61 7.89
C THR A 15 0.51 -6.30 6.86
N GLY A 16 0.62 -5.02 6.48
CA GLY A 16 1.72 -4.57 5.61
C GLY A 16 3.11 -4.84 6.22
N ALA A 17 3.24 -4.81 7.54
CA ALA A 17 4.49 -5.12 8.23
C ALA A 17 4.86 -6.60 8.11
N GLU A 18 3.91 -7.50 8.37
CA GLU A 18 4.11 -8.95 8.21
C GLU A 18 4.41 -9.33 6.75
N ALA A 19 3.75 -8.67 5.79
CA ALA A 19 4.04 -8.87 4.36
C ALA A 19 5.48 -8.44 3.99
N LEU A 20 5.99 -7.34 4.57
CA LEU A 20 7.38 -6.92 4.39
C LEU A 20 8.36 -7.96 4.95
N GLU A 21 8.10 -8.48 6.15
CA GLU A 21 8.92 -9.52 6.77
C GLU A 21 8.93 -10.82 5.96
N GLN A 22 7.81 -11.15 5.31
CA GLN A 22 7.70 -12.27 4.38
C GLN A 22 8.39 -12.03 3.02
N GLY A 23 8.95 -10.83 2.79
CA GLY A 23 9.66 -10.49 1.57
C GLY A 23 8.76 -10.09 0.40
N VAL A 24 7.49 -9.77 0.66
CA VAL A 24 6.58 -9.27 -0.39
C VAL A 24 7.11 -7.93 -0.91
N PRO A 25 7.19 -7.73 -2.24
CA PRO A 25 7.64 -6.46 -2.79
C PRO A 25 6.79 -5.29 -2.30
N VAL A 26 7.44 -4.19 -1.89
CA VAL A 26 6.77 -2.98 -1.38
C VAL A 26 5.70 -2.45 -2.34
N ARG A 27 5.91 -2.60 -3.66
CA ARG A 27 4.95 -2.19 -4.68
C ARG A 27 3.63 -2.97 -4.59
N ASP A 28 3.72 -4.26 -4.29
CA ASP A 28 2.56 -5.15 -4.22
C ASP A 28 1.83 -4.93 -2.90
N ILE A 29 2.56 -4.68 -1.80
CA ILE A 29 1.99 -4.24 -0.52
C ILE A 29 1.24 -2.92 -0.70
N TRP A 30 1.84 -1.93 -1.38
CA TRP A 30 1.17 -0.65 -1.67
C TRP A 30 -0.09 -0.83 -2.53
N ALA A 31 -0.05 -1.72 -3.51
CA ALA A 31 -1.21 -2.03 -4.34
C ALA A 31 -2.34 -2.65 -3.51
N ALA A 32 -2.04 -3.60 -2.63
CA ALA A 32 -3.00 -4.24 -1.73
C ALA A 32 -3.61 -3.22 -0.75
N VAL A 33 -2.79 -2.33 -0.17
CA VAL A 33 -3.28 -1.22 0.67
C VAL A 33 -4.23 -0.32 -0.12
N CYS A 34 -3.87 0.06 -1.35
CA CYS A 34 -4.74 0.89 -2.18
C CYS A 34 -6.05 0.20 -2.54
N GLU A 35 -6.03 -1.11 -2.78
CA GLU A 35 -7.22 -1.90 -3.09
C GLU A 35 -8.16 -2.02 -1.88
N GLU A 36 -7.63 -2.35 -0.71
CA GLU A 36 -8.40 -2.43 0.53
C GLU A 36 -9.04 -1.08 0.89
N MET A 37 -8.31 0.02 0.66
CA MET A 37 -8.78 1.38 0.89
C MET A 37 -9.64 1.93 -0.26
N GLN A 38 -9.94 1.12 -1.28
CA GLN A 38 -10.71 1.49 -2.46
C GLN A 38 -10.17 2.75 -3.16
N VAL A 39 -8.85 2.91 -3.16
CA VAL A 39 -8.15 4.02 -3.82
C VAL A 39 -8.07 3.75 -5.32
N PRO A 40 -8.69 4.60 -6.14
CA PRO A 40 -8.71 4.41 -7.58
C PRO A 40 -7.30 4.61 -8.17
N PRO A 41 -6.94 3.90 -9.26
CA PRO A 41 -5.58 3.85 -9.80
C PRO A 41 -4.94 5.21 -10.03
N GLU A 42 -5.71 6.17 -10.53
CA GLU A 42 -5.26 7.54 -10.83
C GLU A 42 -4.84 8.34 -9.59
N ARG A 43 -5.20 7.90 -8.38
CA ARG A 43 -4.86 8.57 -7.12
C ARG A 43 -3.72 7.89 -6.33
N ARG A 44 -3.31 6.67 -6.73
CA ARG A 44 -2.36 5.84 -5.97
C ARG A 44 -0.94 6.40 -5.90
N TRP A 45 -0.55 7.24 -6.86
CA TRP A 45 0.82 7.72 -7.01
C TRP A 45 1.01 9.19 -6.56
N GLY A 46 -0.05 9.81 -6.05
CA GLY A 46 -0.07 11.23 -5.71
C GLY A 46 0.07 12.14 -6.95
N LYS A 47 0.02 13.45 -6.74
CA LYS A 47 0.30 14.42 -7.81
C LYS A 47 1.81 14.53 -8.00
N GLU A 48 2.26 14.51 -9.24
CA GLU A 48 3.63 14.83 -9.59
C GLU A 48 3.95 16.24 -9.06
N ARG A 49 4.96 16.35 -8.19
CA ARG A 49 5.37 17.65 -7.66
C ARG A 49 6.28 18.29 -8.70
N PRO A 50 6.03 19.55 -9.11
CA PRO A 50 6.95 20.23 -10.00
C PRO A 50 8.34 20.25 -9.34
N ARG A 51 9.37 19.86 -10.11
CA ARG A 51 10.75 19.98 -9.66
C ARG A 51 11.01 21.45 -9.34
N ARG A 52 11.18 21.77 -8.07
CA ARG A 52 11.52 23.12 -7.63
C ARG A 52 12.91 23.42 -8.19
N ARG A 53 12.98 24.34 -9.15
CA ARG A 53 14.25 24.89 -9.68
C ARG A 53 14.91 25.75 -8.62
#